data_AF-A0A2H3E4F6-F1
#
_entry.id   AF-A0A2H3E4F6-F1
#
_cell.length_a   1.000
_cell.length_b   1.000
_cell.length_c   1.000
_cell.angle_alpha   90.00
_cell.angle_beta   90.00
_cell.angle_gamma   90.00
#
_symmetry.space_group_name_H-M   'P 1'
#
loop_
_entity.id
_entity.type
_entity.pdbx_description
1 polymer ?
#
loop_
_entity_poly.entity_id
_entity_poly.type
_entity_poly.pdbx_seq_one_letter_code
_entity_poly.pdbx_strand_id
1 'polypeptide(L)' 'MDQDEEEDDEDDDDDDAEEEEDEDEEDDDMAEIDPAAILPTSRRTRGARVDYTSAEALSKAGLTEKDEDDDEDDKMKD' A
#
# COMPACT_ATOMS: atom_id res chain seq x y z
N MET A 1 -11.77 -30.21 -60.47
CA MET A 1 -10.66 -30.55 -59.56
C MET A 1 -10.87 -29.57 -58.42
N ASP A 2 -11.81 -29.76 -57.50
CA ASP A 2 -12.16 -30.99 -56.76
C ASP A 2 -10.92 -31.66 -56.18
N GLN A 3 -10.57 -31.16 -55.00
CA GLN A 3 -9.67 -31.67 -53.97
C GLN A 3 -10.17 -30.90 -52.72
N ASP A 4 -11.07 -31.42 -51.90
CA ASP A 4 -10.96 -32.64 -51.08
C ASP A 4 -9.77 -32.51 -50.13
N GLU A 5 -10.05 -31.90 -48.98
CA GLU A 5 -9.22 -31.99 -47.76
C GLU A 5 -10.19 -31.85 -46.58
N GLU A 6 -10.73 -33.02 -46.21
CA GLU A 6 -11.30 -33.33 -44.90
C GLU A 6 -10.20 -33.22 -43.82
N GLU A 7 -10.46 -32.42 -42.79
CA GLU A 7 -9.75 -32.36 -41.50
C GLU A 7 -10.85 -31.86 -40.53
N ASP A 8 -11.61 -32.68 -39.78
CA ASP A 8 -11.28 -33.68 -38.74
C ASP A 8 -10.30 -33.17 -37.70
N ASP A 9 -10.86 -32.49 -36.70
CA ASP A 9 -10.38 -32.24 -35.32
C ASP A 9 -11.05 -30.93 -34.87
N GLU A 10 -11.69 -30.76 -33.72
CA GLU A 10 -11.69 -31.50 -32.47
C GLU A 10 -12.99 -31.12 -31.76
N ASP A 11 -13.47 -32.06 -30.97
CA ASP A 11 -14.53 -32.01 -29.97
C ASP A 11 -14.40 -30.77 -29.06
N ASP A 12 -15.12 -29.68 -29.38
CA ASP A 12 -15.26 -28.50 -28.51
C ASP A 12 -16.35 -28.80 -27.46
N ASP A 13 -16.05 -29.77 -26.61
CA ASP A 13 -16.76 -30.08 -25.37
C ASP A 13 -16.49 -28.95 -24.36
N ASP A 14 -17.01 -27.76 -24.69
CA ASP A 14 -17.15 -26.61 -23.79
C ASP A 14 -18.35 -26.87 -22.87
N ASP A 15 -18.35 -28.04 -22.20
CA ASP A 15 -19.18 -28.27 -21.03
C ASP A 15 -18.49 -27.50 -19.90
N ASP A 16 -18.84 -26.21 -19.88
CA ASP A 16 -18.72 -25.22 -18.83
C ASP A 16 -18.93 -25.89 -17.47
N ALA A 17 -17.87 -26.52 -16.97
CA ALA A 17 -17.78 -27.01 -15.62
C ALA A 17 -17.65 -25.74 -14.78
N GLU A 18 -18.81 -25.16 -14.48
CA GLU A 18 -19.01 -24.12 -13.49
C GLU A 18 -18.23 -24.56 -12.25
N GLU A 19 -17.00 -24.04 -12.13
CA GLU A 19 -16.21 -24.07 -10.91
C GLU A 19 -17.11 -23.40 -9.89
N GLU A 20 -17.80 -24.21 -9.09
CA GLU A 20 -18.38 -23.75 -7.84
C GLU A 20 -17.23 -23.18 -7.03
N GLU A 21 -17.00 -21.86 -7.19
CA GLU A 21 -16.35 -21.00 -6.22
C GLU A 21 -17.17 -21.19 -4.94
N ASP A 22 -16.77 -22.20 -4.16
CA ASP A 22 -17.01 -22.28 -2.74
C ASP A 22 -16.30 -21.05 -2.17
N GLU A 23 -16.97 -19.90 -2.29
CA GLU A 23 -16.70 -18.71 -1.50
C GLU A 23 -16.98 -19.14 -0.06
N ASP A 24 -15.99 -19.81 0.54
CA ASP A 24 -15.80 -19.89 1.98
C ASP A 24 -15.80 -18.44 2.46
N GLU A 25 -17.00 -17.93 2.75
CA GLU A 25 -17.25 -16.70 3.47
C GLU A 25 -16.62 -16.91 4.85
N GLU A 26 -15.30 -16.68 4.94
CA GLU A 26 -14.56 -16.60 6.18
C GLU A 26 -15.28 -15.53 7.00
N ASP A 27 -16.11 -15.99 7.95
CA ASP A 27 -16.85 -15.18 8.90
C ASP A 27 -15.81 -14.28 9.57
N ASP A 28 -15.76 -13.00 9.15
CA ASP A 28 -14.80 -12.01 9.64
C ASP A 28 -15.16 -11.80 11.11
N ASP A 29 -14.54 -12.62 11.96
CA ASP A 29 -14.77 -12.67 13.40
C ASP A 29 -14.58 -11.25 13.93
N MET A 30 -15.70 -10.54 14.13
CA MET A 30 -15.74 -9.16 14.66
C MET A 30 -15.31 -9.09 16.13
N ALA A 31 -14.52 -10.06 16.58
CA ALA A 31 -13.87 -10.12 17.87
C ALA A 31 -12.77 -9.04 17.96
N GLU A 32 -12.44 -8.68 19.20
CA GLU A 32 -11.36 -7.73 19.45
C GLU A 32 -10.02 -8.33 19.01
N ILE A 33 -9.38 -7.69 18.03
CA ILE A 33 -8.07 -8.10 17.50
C ILE A 33 -6.96 -7.94 18.54
N ASP A 34 -6.01 -8.89 18.56
CA ASP A 34 -4.80 -8.77 19.38
C ASP A 34 -3.88 -7.66 18.81
N PRO A 35 -3.55 -6.61 19.58
CA PRO A 35 -2.65 -5.54 19.11
C PRO A 35 -1.27 -6.06 18.68
N ALA A 36 -0.80 -7.19 19.22
CA ALA A 36 0.47 -7.80 18.83
C ALA A 36 0.46 -8.29 17.37
N ALA A 37 -0.71 -8.58 16.79
CA ALA A 37 -0.84 -8.97 15.39
C ALA A 37 -0.65 -7.79 14.41
N ILE A 38 -0.94 -6.56 14.86
CA ILE A 38 -0.81 -5.33 14.06
C ILE A 38 0.62 -4.77 14.13
N LEU A 39 1.27 -4.92 15.29
CA LEU A 39 2.60 -4.38 15.50
C LEU A 39 3.64 -5.20 14.75
N PRO A 40 4.48 -4.57 13.90
CA PRO A 40 5.49 -5.31 13.14
C PRO A 40 6.50 -5.94 14.10
N THR A 41 6.57 -7.27 14.09
CA THR A 41 7.39 -8.09 15.00
C THR A 41 8.89 -7.80 14.95
N SER A 42 9.40 -7.17 13.88
CA SER A 42 10.84 -6.97 13.71
C SER A 42 11.27 -5.71 12.97
N ARG A 43 10.39 -4.99 12.25
CA ARG A 43 10.82 -3.82 11.45
C ARG A 43 10.00 -2.59 11.79
N ARG A 44 10.63 -1.63 12.47
CA ARG A 44 10.11 -0.27 12.62
C ARG A 44 10.05 0.38 11.24
N THR A 45 8.86 0.72 10.78
CA THR A 45 8.63 1.57 9.59
C THR A 45 8.88 3.05 9.86
N ARG A 46 9.31 3.41 11.08
CA ARG A 46 9.81 4.77 11.34
C ARG A 46 11.06 4.96 10.50
N GLY A 47 10.90 5.66 9.38
CA GLY A 47 11.95 5.96 8.42
C GLY A 47 13.15 6.69 9.03
N ALA A 48 14.04 7.17 8.18
CA ALA A 48 15.20 7.93 8.65
C ALA A 48 14.75 9.09 9.55
N ARG A 49 15.35 9.21 10.74
CA ARG A 49 15.15 10.39 11.58
C ARG A 49 15.73 11.58 10.83
N VAL A 50 14.93 12.64 10.70
CA VAL A 50 15.33 13.88 10.03
C VAL A 50 15.82 14.85 11.09
N ASP A 51 17.05 15.34 10.93
CA ASP A 51 17.60 16.41 11.77
C ASP A 51 17.21 17.77 11.16
N TYR A 52 16.21 18.40 11.75
CA TYR A 52 15.67 19.69 11.29
C TYR A 52 16.63 20.87 11.50
N THR A 53 17.65 20.69 12.34
CA THR A 53 18.72 21.69 12.56
C THR A 53 19.86 21.59 11.55
N SER A 54 19.75 20.69 10.56
CA SER A 54 20.77 20.55 9.52
C SER A 54 20.65 21.67 8.49
N ALA A 55 21.79 22.14 7.97
CA ALA A 55 21.81 23.21 6.96
C ALA A 55 21.00 22.85 5.70
N GLU A 56 20.93 21.57 5.32
CA GLU A 56 20.08 21.10 4.22
C GLU A 56 18.59 21.22 4.55
N ALA A 57 18.19 20.88 5.78
CA ALA A 57 16.81 21.02 6.23
C ALA A 57 16.38 22.49 6.27
N LEU A 58 17.22 23.38 6.82
CA LEU A 58 16.99 24.82 6.86
C LEU A 58 16.89 25.40 5.44
N SER A 59 17.82 25.01 4.55
CA SER A 59 17.79 25.44 3.14
C SER A 59 16.52 24.97 2.42
N LYS A 60 16.05 23.74 2.66
CA LYS A 60 14.79 23.23 2.10
C LYS A 60 13.58 23.97 2.65
N ALA A 61 13.62 24.38 3.90
CA ALA A 61 12.59 25.20 4.52
C ALA A 61 12.65 26.67 4.07
N GLY A 62 13.70 27.08 3.36
CA GLY A 62 13.92 28.47 2.98
C GLY A 62 14.33 29.37 4.14
N LEU A 63 14.77 28.77 5.25
CA LEU A 63 15.27 29.45 6.45
C LEU A 63 16.79 29.59 6.36
N THR A 64 17.30 30.73 6.78
CA THR A 64 18.73 30.92 7.06
C THR A 64 19.00 30.62 8.54
N GLU A 65 20.25 30.30 8.90
CA GLU A 65 20.65 30.07 10.30
C GLU A 65 20.37 31.26 11.24
N LYS A 66 20.06 32.44 10.70
CA LYS A 66 19.65 33.61 11.48
C LYS A 66 18.15 33.67 11.77
N ASP A 67 17.34 32.95 11.01
CA ASP A 67 15.89 32.98 11.12
C ASP A 67 15.38 32.01 12.21
N GLU A 68 16.21 31.07 12.68
CA GLU A 68 15.87 30.13 13.77
C GLU A 68 15.60 30.85 15.12
N ASP A 69 16.13 32.06 15.31
CA ASP A 69 15.96 32.85 16.53
C ASP A 69 14.81 33.88 16.45
N ASP A 70 14.16 34.06 15.29
CA ASP A 70 13.12 35.11 15.08
C ASP A 70 11.68 34.57 15.17
N ASP A 71 11.51 33.26 15.34
CA ASP A 71 10.22 32.61 15.62
C ASP A 71 9.87 32.67 17.14
N GLU A 72 9.97 33.87 17.74
CA GLU A 72 9.29 34.15 19.00
C GLU A 72 7.79 34.22 18.75
N ASP A 73 7.10 33.10 18.99
CA ASP A 73 5.69 33.02 19.38
C ASP A 73 4.83 34.11 18.72
N ASP A 74 4.40 33.90 17.46
CA ASP A 74 3.36 34.71 16.85
C ASP A 74 2.09 34.53 17.70
N LYS A 75 1.94 35.48 18.62
CA LYS A 75 0.95 35.58 19.68
C LYS A 75 -0.40 35.13 19.16
N MET A 76 -0.82 33.91 19.52
CA MET A 76 -2.24 33.55 19.51
C MET A 76 -2.94 34.52 20.46
N LYS A 77 -3.47 35.57 19.87
CA LYS A 77 -4.21 36.62 20.54
C LYS A 77 -5.62 36.07 20.74
N ASP A 78 -5.91 35.67 21.97
CA ASP A 78 -7.24 35.33 22.48
C ASP A 78 -8.24 36.49 22.20
#